data_AF-A5AKU6-F1
#
_entry.id   AF-A5AKU6-F1
#
_cell.length_a   1.000
_cell.length_b   1.000
_cell.length_c   1.000
_cell.angle_alpha   90.00
_cell.angle_beta   90.00
_cell.angle_gamma   90.00
#
_symmetry.space_group_name_H-M   'P 1'
#
loop_
_entity.id
_entity.type
_entity.pdbx_description
1 polymer ?
#
loop_
_entity_poly.entity_id
_entity_poly.type
_entity_poly.pdbx_seq_one_letter_code
_entity_poly.pdbx_strand_id
1 'polypeptide(L)'
;MDVKTTFLNGDLEEEVYMKQPEGFITNGNDHIVCKLKKSIYGLKQASRQWYLKFHDVISSFDFIENVMDQCIYHKVSGSKIIFLVLHLDDILLASNDLGLLHEVKRFLS
;
A
#
# COMPACT_ATOMS: atom_id res chain seq x y z
N MET A 1 -10.65 -7.42 0.46
CA MET A 1 -9.94 -7.37 -0.83
C MET A 1 -8.48 -7.51 -0.50
N ASP A 2 -7.75 -8.32 -1.25
CA ASP A 2 -6.31 -8.54 -1.00
C ASP A 2 -5.49 -7.74 -2.01
N VAL A 3 -4.50 -6.99 -1.53
CA VAL A 3 -3.58 -6.23 -2.37
C VAL A 3 -2.42 -7.15 -2.78
N LYS A 4 -2.23 -7.31 -4.09
CA LYS A 4 -1.10 -8.10 -4.58
C LYS A 4 0.21 -7.36 -4.38
N THR A 5 1.21 -8.10 -3.90
CA THR A 5 2.59 -7.60 -3.74
C THR A 5 2.67 -6.30 -2.94
N THR A 6 1.85 -6.19 -1.89
CA THR A 6 1.63 -5.00 -1.05
C THR A 6 2.89 -4.17 -0.80
N PHE A 7 3.95 -4.79 -0.29
CA PHE A 7 5.19 -4.08 0.03
C PHE A 7 5.93 -3.52 -1.20
N LEU A 8 5.77 -4.10 -2.39
CA LEU A 8 6.40 -3.57 -3.61
C LEU A 8 5.77 -2.27 -4.11
N ASN A 9 4.59 -1.91 -3.60
CA ASN A 9 3.95 -0.64 -3.93
C ASN A 9 4.55 0.55 -3.18
N GLY A 10 5.13 0.31 -1.99
CA GLY A 10 5.75 1.34 -1.17
C GLY A 10 7.02 1.92 -1.79
N ASP A 11 7.11 3.25 -1.78
CA ASP A 11 8.30 3.98 -2.19
C ASP A 11 9.33 3.96 -1.04
N LEU A 12 10.64 3.90 -1.36
CA LEU A 12 11.69 4.00 -0.34
C LEU A 12 12.20 5.43 -0.25
N GLU A 13 12.15 6.01 0.94
CA GLU A 13 12.79 7.30 1.23
C GLU A 13 14.31 7.13 1.40
N GLU A 14 14.73 6.02 2.00
CA GLU A 14 16.14 5.74 2.25
C GLU A 14 16.81 5.00 1.09
N GLU A 15 18.12 5.20 0.93
CA GLU A 15 18.91 4.37 0.03
C GLU A 15 19.21 3.02 0.67
N VAL A 16 18.53 1.98 0.20
CA VAL A 16 18.76 0.61 0.65
C VAL A 16 19.41 -0.20 -0.48
N TYR A 17 20.51 -0.88 -0.14
CA TYR A 17 21.19 -1.81 -1.02
C TYR A 17 21.06 -3.23 -0.48
N MET A 18 20.92 -4.21 -1.37
CA MET A 18 20.92 -5.63 -1.02
C MET A 18 21.98 -6.38 -1.81
N LYS A 19 22.43 -7.51 -1.26
CA LYS A 19 23.24 -8.46 -2.02
C LYS A 19 22.45 -8.93 -3.25
N GLN A 20 23.15 -9.16 -4.35
CA GLN A 20 22.54 -9.73 -5.55
C GLN A 20 21.82 -11.05 -5.24
N PRO A 21 20.61 -11.25 -5.77
CA PRO A 21 19.90 -12.52 -5.62
C PRO A 21 20.63 -13.64 -6.36
N GLU A 22 20.39 -14.87 -5.93
CA GLU A 22 20.94 -16.06 -6.57
C GLU A 22 20.53 -16.11 -8.05
N GLY A 23 21.47 -16.49 -8.93
CA GLY A 23 21.26 -16.51 -10.38
C GLY A 23 21.45 -15.17 -11.11
N PHE A 24 21.64 -14.07 -10.39
CA PHE A 24 21.92 -12.75 -11.00
C PHE A 24 23.42 -12.43 -11.10
N ILE A 25 24.23 -13.13 -10.31
CA ILE A 25 25.68 -12.95 -10.25
C ILE A 25 26.29 -13.43 -11.58
N THR A 26 26.97 -12.52 -12.28
CA THR A 26 27.75 -12.82 -13.49
C THR A 26 29.24 -12.91 -13.13
N ASN A 27 30.00 -13.75 -13.83
CA ASN A 27 31.41 -14.05 -13.50
C ASN A 27 32.23 -12.77 -13.23
N GLY A 28 32.72 -12.62 -11.99
CA GLY A 28 33.55 -11.51 -11.55
C GLY A 28 32.81 -10.32 -10.91
N ASN A 29 31.48 -10.33 -10.90
CA ASN A 29 30.64 -9.24 -10.38
C ASN A 29 30.07 -9.50 -8.98
N ASP A 30 30.65 -10.42 -8.22
CA ASP A 30 30.16 -10.83 -6.89
C ASP A 30 30.12 -9.68 -5.87
N HIS A 31 30.93 -8.65 -6.10
CA HIS A 31 31.08 -7.47 -5.26
C HIS A 31 30.01 -6.39 -5.51
N ILE A 32 29.22 -6.53 -6.59
CA ILE A 32 28.14 -5.57 -6.92
C ILE A 32 26.92 -5.83 -6.03
N VAL A 33 26.19 -4.76 -5.73
CA VAL A 33 24.95 -4.79 -4.93
C VAL A 33 23.79 -4.17 -5.70
N CYS A 34 22.57 -4.59 -5.40
CA CYS A 34 21.36 -4.06 -6.01
C CYS A 34 20.82 -2.90 -5.17
N LYS A 35 20.63 -1.72 -5.77
CA LYS A 35 19.87 -0.64 -5.14
C LYS A 35 18.37 -0.93 -5.23
N LEU A 36 17.70 -0.98 -4.10
CA LEU A 36 16.25 -1.14 -4.05
C LEU A 36 15.56 0.17 -4.45
N LYS A 37 14.62 0.09 -5.39
CA LYS A 37 13.79 1.22 -5.84
C LYS A 37 12.44 1.29 -5.13
N LYS A 38 12.01 0.16 -4.56
CA LYS A 38 10.72 -0.04 -3.89
C LYS A 38 10.96 -0.83 -2.61
N SER A 39 10.07 -0.71 -1.64
CA SER A 39 10.15 -1.55 -0.45
C SER A 39 9.93 -3.01 -0.82
N ILE A 40 10.52 -3.92 -0.04
CA ILE A 40 10.33 -5.37 -0.18
C ILE A 40 10.01 -5.97 1.18
N TYR A 41 9.41 -7.15 1.20
CA TYR A 41 9.17 -7.88 2.44
C TYR A 41 10.48 -8.10 3.22
N GLY A 42 10.41 -8.01 4.54
CA GLY A 42 11.57 -8.14 5.43
C GLY A 42 12.33 -6.84 5.72
N LEU A 43 12.09 -5.76 4.95
CA LEU A 43 12.56 -4.44 5.38
C LEU A 43 11.73 -3.95 6.57
N LYS A 44 12.40 -3.39 7.59
CA LYS A 44 11.74 -2.88 8.80
C LYS A 44 10.70 -1.80 8.50
N GLN A 45 10.94 -1.00 7.46
CA GLN A 45 10.07 0.09 7.03
C GLN A 45 9.03 -0.32 5.97
N ALA A 46 9.02 -1.57 5.49
CA ALA A 46 8.17 -1.99 4.37
C ALA A 46 6.69 -1.71 4.60
N SER A 47 6.17 -2.08 5.79
CA SER A 47 4.76 -1.86 6.13
C SER A 47 4.42 -0.37 6.23
N ARG A 48 5.34 0.45 6.75
CA ARG A 48 5.15 1.90 6.86
C ARG A 48 5.12 2.56 5.47
N GLN A 49 6.04 2.20 4.59
CA GLN A 49 6.10 2.75 3.23
C GLN A 49 4.89 2.35 2.40
N TRP A 50 4.40 1.12 2.60
CA TRP A 50 3.11 0.71 2.04
C TRP A 50 1.96 1.57 2.57
N TYR A 51 1.84 1.72 3.88
CA TYR A 51 0.77 2.52 4.48
C TYR A 51 0.79 3.97 3.97
N LEU A 52 1.96 4.63 3.92
CA LEU A 52 2.09 6.00 3.40
C LEU A 52 1.62 6.08 1.94
N LYS A 53 2.05 5.11 1.10
CA LYS A 53 1.60 5.04 -0.28
C LYS A 53 0.08 4.89 -0.39
N PHE A 54 -0.49 4.01 0.42
CA PHE A 54 -1.92 3.77 0.42
C PHE A 54 -2.70 5.00 0.89
N HIS A 55 -2.23 5.65 1.95
CA HIS A 55 -2.79 6.89 2.49
C HIS A 55 -2.89 7.97 1.41
N ASP A 56 -1.80 8.24 0.68
CA ASP A 56 -1.79 9.23 -0.40
C ASP A 56 -2.84 8.90 -1.48
N VAL A 57 -2.91 7.62 -1.89
CA VAL A 57 -3.88 7.17 -2.90
C VAL A 57 -5.31 7.31 -2.42
N ILE A 58 -5.63 6.84 -1.21
CA ILE A 58 -7.01 6.83 -0.73
C ILE A 58 -7.50 8.24 -0.40
N SER A 59 -6.62 9.10 0.15
CA SER A 59 -6.93 10.50 0.40
C SER A 59 -7.14 11.30 -0.88
N SER A 60 -6.45 10.95 -1.98
CA SER A 60 -6.73 11.52 -3.31
C SER A 60 -8.12 11.17 -3.84
N PHE A 61 -8.78 10.17 -3.24
CA PHE A 61 -10.14 9.74 -3.56
C PHE A 61 -11.16 10.21 -2.51
N ASP A 62 -10.88 11.33 -1.84
CA ASP A 62 -11.69 12.03 -0.83
C ASP A 62 -12.04 11.22 0.42
N PHE A 63 -11.29 10.16 0.72
CA PHE A 63 -11.40 9.51 2.01
C PHE A 63 -10.69 10.32 3.09
N ILE A 64 -11.31 10.37 4.26
CA ILE A 64 -10.80 11.02 5.45
C ILE A 64 -10.37 9.93 6.44
N GLU A 65 -9.10 10.00 6.86
CA GLU A 65 -8.54 9.12 7.89
C GLU A 65 -9.22 9.38 9.25
N ASN A 66 -9.44 8.33 10.01
CA ASN A 66 -9.94 8.42 11.37
C ASN A 66 -8.80 8.85 12.32
N VAL A 67 -9.05 9.87 13.13
CA VAL A 67 -8.05 10.46 14.04
C VAL A 67 -7.60 9.49 15.15
N MET A 68 -8.45 8.53 15.52
CA MET A 68 -8.16 7.56 16.59
C MET A 68 -7.49 6.30 16.06
N ASP A 69 -7.77 5.91 14.82
CA ASP A 69 -7.21 4.72 14.17
C ASP A 69 -6.90 5.00 12.70
N GLN A 70 -5.61 5.16 12.40
CA GLN A 70 -5.08 5.51 11.08
C GLN A 70 -5.30 4.44 10.00
N CYS A 71 -5.70 3.24 10.40
CA CYS A 71 -6.08 2.18 9.47
C CYS A 71 -7.54 2.28 9.01
N ILE A 72 -8.33 3.19 9.59
CA ILE A 72 -9.75 3.37 9.29
C ILE A 72 -9.95 4.67 8.52
N TYR A 73 -10.65 4.58 7.39
CA TYR A 73 -11.01 5.71 6.55
C TYR A 73 -12.52 5.74 6.34
N HIS A 74 -13.05 6.93 6.09
CA HIS A 74 -14.44 7.10 5.72
C HIS A 74 -14.62 8.15 4.62
N LYS A 75 -15.65 7.97 3.80
CA LYS A 75 -16.08 8.95 2.80
C LYS A 75 -17.60 9.11 2.90
N VAL A 76 -18.06 10.36 2.89
CA VAL A 76 -19.47 10.73 2.95
C VAL A 76 -19.84 11.56 1.73
N SER A 77 -20.92 11.18 1.04
CA SER A 77 -21.47 11.90 -0.11
C SER A 77 -22.99 11.97 0.00
N GLY A 78 -23.51 13.07 0.55
CA GLY A 78 -24.92 13.19 0.90
C GLY A 78 -25.32 12.18 1.97
N SER A 79 -26.30 11.32 1.70
CA SER A 79 -26.72 10.24 2.60
C SER A 79 -25.89 8.95 2.46
N LYS A 80 -24.94 8.91 1.51
CA LYS A 80 -24.10 7.74 1.26
C LYS A 80 -22.85 7.81 2.12
N ILE A 81 -22.53 6.70 2.77
CA ILE A 81 -21.33 6.55 3.59
C ILE A 81 -20.63 5.24 3.24
N ILE A 82 -19.32 5.30 3.16
CA ILE A 82 -18.46 4.12 3.06
C ILE A 82 -17.32 4.23 4.05
N PHE A 83 -17.04 3.11 4.72
CA PHE A 83 -15.88 2.89 5.55
C PHE A 83 -14.92 1.94 4.83
N LEU A 84 -13.63 2.23 4.97
CA LEU A 84 -12.54 1.39 4.53
C LEU A 84 -11.66 1.10 5.74
N VAL A 85 -11.31 -0.17 5.96
CA VAL A 85 -10.33 -0.57 6.96
C VAL A 85 -9.18 -1.28 6.25
N LEU A 86 -7.97 -0.77 6.44
CA LEU A 86 -6.73 -1.36 5.93
C LEU A 86 -6.08 -2.21 7.02
N HIS A 87 -5.81 -3.48 6.74
CA HIS A 87 -5.05 -4.35 7.63
C HIS A 87 -3.95 -5.06 6.84
N LEU A 88 -2.73 -4.51 6.89
CA LEU A 88 -1.60 -4.97 6.09
C LEU A 88 -1.93 -4.98 4.59
N ASP A 89 -2.17 -6.15 4.02
CA ASP A 89 -2.53 -6.41 2.63
C ASP A 89 -4.04 -6.53 2.39
N ASP A 90 -4.84 -6.68 3.46
CA ASP A 90 -6.29 -6.77 3.38
C ASP A 90 -6.99 -5.40 3.48
N ILE A 91 -8.03 -5.24 2.68
CA ILE A 91 -8.95 -4.09 2.71
C ILE A 91 -10.38 -4.58 2.93
N LEU A 92 -10.99 -4.11 4.01
CA LEU A 92 -12.42 -4.28 4.28
C LEU A 92 -13.18 -3.02 3.84
N LEU A 93 -14.28 -3.20 3.12
CA LEU A 93 -15.18 -2.12 2.72
C LEU A 93 -16.58 -2.36 3.31
N ALA A 94 -17.15 -1.33 3.91
CA ALA A 94 -18.52 -1.36 4.42
C ALA A 94 -19.25 -0.07 4.02
N SER A 95 -20.34 -0.19 3.28
CA SER A 95 -21.09 0.95 2.74
C SER A 95 -22.59 0.75 2.94
N ASN A 96 -23.34 1.83 3.12
CA ASN A 96 -24.81 1.80 3.06
C ASN A 96 -25.36 1.95 1.63
N ASP A 97 -24.50 2.15 0.63
CA ASP A 97 -24.84 2.30 -0.78
C ASP A 97 -24.00 1.35 -1.64
N LEU A 98 -24.67 0.47 -2.39
CA LEU A 98 -24.01 -0.51 -3.26
C LEU A 98 -23.29 0.15 -4.45
N GLY A 99 -23.82 1.26 -4.96
CA GLY A 99 -23.18 2.00 -6.07
C GLY A 99 -21.81 2.52 -5.67
N LEU A 100 -21.74 3.21 -4.52
CA LEU A 100 -20.50 3.70 -3.92
C LEU A 100 -19.53 2.56 -3.58
N LEU A 101 -20.04 1.44 -3.06
CA LEU A 101 -19.22 0.24 -2.80
C LEU A 101 -18.55 -0.27 -4.08
N HIS A 102 -19.30 -0.38 -5.18
CA HIS A 102 -18.77 -0.84 -6.46
C HIS A 102 -17.83 0.16 -7.13
N GLU A 103 -18.06 1.45 -6.95
CA GLU A 103 -17.18 2.52 -7.42
C GLU A 103 -15.82 2.44 -6.71
N VAL A 104 -15.82 2.43 -5.38
CA VAL A 104 -14.59 2.36 -4.57
C VAL A 104 -13.85 1.05 -4.83
N LYS A 105 -14.56 -0.07 -4.92
CA LYS A 105 -13.95 -1.36 -5.28
C LYS A 105 -13.23 -1.31 -6.63
N ARG A 106 -13.81 -0.63 -7.63
CA ARG A 106 -13.22 -0.49 -8.97
C ARG A 106 -12.03 0.45 -8.97
N PHE A 107 -12.08 1.53 -8.18
CA PHE A 107 -10.96 2.44 -8.00
C PHE A 107 -9.74 1.73 -7.38
N LEU A 108 -9.97 0.83 -6.42
CA LEU A 108 -8.93 0.07 -5.72
C LEU A 108 -8.42 -1.18 -6.46
N SER A 109 -9.00 -1.52 -7.62
CA SER A 109 -8.60 -2.69 -8.42
C SER A 109 -7.65 -2.31 -9.53
#